data_AF-A0A7X7X9T0-F1
#
_entry.id   AF-A0A7X7X9T0-F1
#
_cell.length_a   1.000
_cell.length_b   1.000
_cell.length_c   1.000
_cell.angle_alpha   90.00
_cell.angle_beta   90.00
_cell.angle_gamma   90.00
#
_symmetry.space_group_name_H-M   'P 1'
#
loop_
_entity.id
_entity.type
_entity.pdbx_description
1 polymer ?
#
loop_
_entity_poly.entity_id
_entity_poly.type
_entity_poly.pdbx_seq_one_letter_code
_entity_poly.pdbx_strand_id
1 'polypeptide(L)'
;MAQLTIKELSEKVLEELQRLNYSYNSICSLRAAFRRIQTFAEEKGEQYFTEGLGRRYLLERYDCGVDYYSEACPRNAKAAMRQVRLLGDYQLHGIVMLLSMKNPQKTQSGNYAI
;
A
#
# COMPACT_ATOMS: atom_id res chain seq x y z
N MET A 1 9.62 12.09 -14.26
CA MET A 1 8.87 10.95 -14.82
C MET A 1 7.49 11.42 -15.20
N ALA A 2 6.85 10.83 -16.21
CA ALA A 2 5.50 11.20 -16.64
C ALA A 2 4.50 11.03 -15.48
N GLN A 3 3.61 12.00 -15.31
CA GLN A 3 2.63 11.99 -14.23
C GLN A 3 1.50 11.02 -14.61
N LEU A 4 1.57 9.79 -14.10
CA LEU A 4 0.53 8.78 -14.29
C LEU A 4 -0.70 9.15 -13.46
N THR A 5 -1.88 9.00 -14.04
CA THR A 5 -3.13 9.12 -13.29
C THR A 5 -3.21 8.05 -12.21
N ILE A 6 -4.01 8.26 -11.16
CA ILE A 6 -4.20 7.25 -10.09
C ILE A 6 -4.66 5.91 -10.67
N LYS A 7 -5.47 5.94 -11.73
CA LYS A 7 -5.93 4.75 -12.44
C LYS A 7 -4.76 3.99 -13.07
N GLU A 8 -3.97 4.65 -13.91
CA GLU A 8 -2.81 4.02 -14.58
C GLU A 8 -1.78 3.53 -13.56
N LEU A 9 -1.53 4.33 -12.51
CA LEU A 9 -0.65 3.96 -11.42
C LEU A 9 -1.14 2.67 -10.73
N SER A 10 -2.44 2.57 -10.45
CA SER A 10 -3.01 1.39 -9.81
C SER A 10 -2.92 0.15 -10.69
N GLU A 11 -3.13 0.27 -12.00
CA GLU A 11 -3.03 -0.84 -12.96
C GLU A 11 -1.59 -1.35 -13.02
N LYS A 12 -0.61 -0.44 -13.11
CA LYS A 12 0.82 -0.77 -13.10
C LYS A 12 1.28 -1.46 -11.83
N VAL A 13 0.81 -0.99 -10.67
CA VAL A 13 1.10 -1.65 -9.39
C VAL A 13 0.51 -3.07 -9.36
N LEU A 14 -0.69 -3.27 -9.89
CA LEU A 14 -1.31 -4.60 -9.96
C LEU A 14 -0.57 -5.55 -10.91
N GLU A 15 -0.07 -5.04 -12.06
CA GLU A 15 0.80 -5.80 -12.98
C GLU A 15 2.09 -6.24 -12.28
N GLU A 16 2.75 -5.34 -11.55
CA GLU A 16 3.95 -5.70 -10.79
C GLU A 16 3.67 -6.73 -9.69
N LEU A 17 2.55 -6.61 -8.98
CA LEU A 17 2.17 -7.58 -7.95
C LEU A 17 1.89 -8.97 -8.55
N GLN A 18 1.30 -9.03 -9.74
CA GLN A 18 1.15 -10.27 -10.51
C GLN A 18 2.52 -10.85 -10.88
N ARG A 19 3.44 -10.02 -11.37
CA ARG A 19 4.82 -10.42 -11.70
C ARG A 19 5.58 -10.95 -10.48
N LEU A 20 5.29 -10.42 -9.29
CA LEU A 20 5.84 -10.86 -8.00
C LEU A 20 5.13 -12.10 -7.42
N ASN A 21 4.25 -12.76 -8.17
CA ASN A 21 3.50 -13.96 -7.77
C ASN A 21 2.65 -13.77 -6.50
N TYR A 22 2.06 -12.59 -6.31
CA TYR A 22 1.05 -12.41 -5.26
C TYR A 22 -0.17 -13.28 -5.52
N SER A 23 -0.81 -13.75 -4.44
CA SER A 23 -2.05 -14.51 -4.57
C SER A 23 -3.16 -13.66 -5.20
N TYR A 24 -3.99 -14.30 -6.01
CA TYR A 24 -5.14 -13.66 -6.67
C TYR A 24 -6.03 -12.89 -5.67
N ASN A 25 -6.29 -13.49 -4.50
CA ASN A 25 -7.09 -12.86 -3.43
C ASN A 25 -6.45 -11.56 -2.91
N SER A 26 -5.12 -11.52 -2.81
CA SER A 26 -4.39 -10.32 -2.39
C SER A 26 -4.50 -9.22 -3.44
N ILE A 27 -4.34 -9.58 -4.72
CA ILE A 27 -4.46 -8.66 -5.86
C ILE A 27 -5.89 -8.09 -5.93
N CYS A 28 -6.92 -8.92 -5.77
CA CYS A 28 -8.31 -8.49 -5.71
C CYS A 28 -8.57 -7.50 -4.57
N SER A 29 -8.04 -7.80 -3.37
CA SER A 29 -8.19 -6.94 -2.20
C SER A 29 -7.50 -5.59 -2.38
N LEU A 30 -6.30 -5.58 -2.98
CA LEU A 30 -5.56 -4.36 -3.30
C LEU A 30 -6.25 -3.53 -4.39
N ARG A 31 -6.76 -4.17 -5.43
CA ARG A 31 -7.56 -3.51 -6.47
C ARG A 31 -8.80 -2.82 -5.90
N ALA A 32 -9.52 -3.48 -5.00
CA ALA A 32 -10.67 -2.87 -4.33
C ALA A 32 -10.26 -1.68 -3.44
N ALA A 33 -9.08 -1.74 -2.83
CA ALA A 33 -8.55 -0.61 -2.07
C ALA A 33 -8.12 0.56 -2.95
N PHE A 34 -7.44 0.32 -4.07
CA PHE A 34 -7.03 1.37 -4.99
C PHE A 34 -8.24 2.08 -5.60
N ARG A 35 -9.33 1.37 -5.88
CA ARG A 35 -10.60 1.99 -6.27
C ARG A 35 -11.14 2.95 -5.21
N ARG A 36 -11.07 2.60 -3.92
CA ARG A 36 -11.48 3.52 -2.83
C ARG A 36 -10.62 4.77 -2.76
N ILE A 37 -9.32 4.64 -3.00
CA ILE A 37 -8.39 5.79 -3.05
C ILE A 37 -8.69 6.65 -4.29
N GLN A 38 -8.97 6.04 -5.43
CA GLN A 38 -9.35 6.74 -6.65
C GLN A 38 -10.64 7.55 -6.43
N THR A 39 -11.69 6.93 -5.88
CA THR A 39 -12.95 7.64 -5.57
C THR A 39 -12.72 8.80 -4.61
N PHE A 40 -11.88 8.61 -3.58
CA PHE A 40 -11.52 9.70 -2.68
C PHE A 40 -10.78 10.84 -3.38
N ALA A 41 -9.93 10.53 -4.35
CA ALA A 41 -9.23 11.54 -5.14
C ALA A 41 -10.20 12.31 -6.04
N GLU A 42 -11.12 11.60 -6.70
CA GLU A 42 -12.19 12.18 -7.52
C GLU A 42 -13.09 13.11 -6.69
N GLU A 43 -13.46 12.71 -5.46
CA GLU A 43 -14.21 13.53 -4.50
C GLU A 43 -13.49 14.86 -4.17
N LYS A 44 -12.15 14.86 -4.18
CA LYS A 44 -11.32 16.05 -3.91
C LYS A 44 -10.91 16.81 -5.17
N GLY A 45 -11.28 16.33 -6.36
CA GLY A 45 -10.88 16.90 -7.65
C GLY A 45 -9.40 16.67 -8.00
N GLU A 46 -8.77 15.65 -7.42
CA GLU A 46 -7.37 15.29 -7.68
C GLU A 46 -7.26 14.10 -8.61
N GLN A 47 -6.53 14.27 -9.72
CA GLN A 47 -6.36 13.23 -10.74
C GLN A 47 -5.07 12.40 -10.53
N TYR A 48 -4.14 12.92 -9.73
CA TYR A 48 -2.81 12.36 -9.52
C TYR A 48 -2.59 12.00 -8.06
N PHE A 49 -1.86 10.90 -7.83
CA PHE A 49 -1.51 10.54 -6.47
C PHE A 49 -0.43 11.49 -5.94
N THR A 50 -0.65 12.00 -4.73
CA THR A 50 0.33 12.80 -4.00
C THR A 50 0.44 12.27 -2.58
N GLU A 51 1.58 12.45 -1.94
CA GLU A 51 1.72 12.11 -0.52
C GLU A 51 0.68 12.85 0.35
N GLY A 52 0.38 14.09 0.01
CA GLY A 52 -0.64 14.88 0.69
C GLY A 52 -2.05 14.28 0.56
N LEU A 53 -2.38 13.70 -0.60
CA LEU A 53 -3.62 12.95 -0.80
C LEU A 53 -3.63 11.67 0.06
N GLY A 54 -2.52 10.94 0.10
CA GLY A 54 -2.35 9.76 0.94
C GLY A 54 -2.55 10.04 2.43
N ARG A 55 -1.93 11.11 2.95
CA ARG A 55 -2.11 11.56 4.34
C ARG A 55 -3.56 11.92 4.63
N ARG A 56 -4.21 12.69 3.75
CA ARG A 56 -5.63 13.07 3.92
C ARG A 56 -6.56 11.86 3.89
N TYR A 57 -6.32 10.89 3.01
CA TYR A 57 -7.11 9.65 2.95
C TYR A 57 -7.03 8.87 4.27
N LEU A 58 -5.83 8.75 4.85
CA LEU A 58 -5.63 8.06 6.12
C LEU A 58 -6.26 8.81 7.29
N LEU A 59 -6.16 10.13 7.31
CA LEU A 59 -6.78 10.96 8.34
C LEU A 59 -8.31 10.89 8.25
N GLU A 60 -8.90 11.14 7.07
CA GLU A 60 -10.36 11.22 6.92
C GLU A 60 -11.07 9.86 7.05
N ARG A 61 -10.46 8.77 6.58
CA ARG A 61 -11.12 7.44 6.57
C ARG A 61 -10.77 6.57 7.78
N TYR A 62 -9.63 6.79 8.40
CA TYR A 62 -9.10 5.93 9.48
C TYR A 62 -8.71 6.70 10.75
N ASP A 63 -8.92 8.02 10.78
CA ASP A 63 -8.51 8.91 11.88
C ASP A 63 -7.02 8.76 12.22
N CYS A 64 -6.21 8.56 11.17
CA CYS A 64 -4.80 8.25 11.27
C CYS A 64 -3.97 9.42 10.74
N GLY A 65 -3.62 10.36 11.62
CA GLY A 65 -2.71 11.49 11.33
C GLY A 65 -1.21 11.15 11.40
N VAL A 66 -0.90 9.85 11.48
CA VAL A 66 0.44 9.30 11.71
C VAL A 66 1.30 9.45 10.46
N ASP A 67 2.57 9.86 10.62
CA ASP A 67 3.53 9.83 9.51
C ASP A 67 3.82 8.38 9.11
N TYR A 68 3.29 7.96 7.96
CA TYR A 68 3.36 6.58 7.49
C TYR A 68 4.77 6.10 7.11
N TYR A 69 5.78 6.98 7.12
CA TYR A 69 7.19 6.60 6.99
C TYR A 69 7.92 6.46 8.33
N SER A 70 7.52 7.23 9.35
CA SER A 70 8.29 7.39 10.60
C SER A 70 7.67 6.65 11.79
N GLU A 71 6.34 6.48 11.81
CA GLU A 71 5.63 6.07 13.01
C GLU A 71 4.98 4.68 12.89
N ALA A 72 4.76 4.06 14.06
CA ALA A 72 4.17 2.74 14.17
C ALA A 72 2.71 2.77 13.70
N CYS A 73 2.42 1.94 12.71
CA CYS A 73 1.11 1.90 12.10
C CYS A 73 0.03 1.35 13.06
N PRO A 74 -1.06 2.10 13.31
CA PRO A 74 -2.15 1.60 14.15
C PRO A 74 -2.85 0.41 13.47
N ARG A 75 -3.29 -0.56 14.26
CA ARG A 75 -3.73 -1.89 13.78
C ARG A 75 -4.90 -1.79 12.78
N ASN A 76 -5.77 -0.81 12.95
CA ASN A 76 -6.93 -0.51 12.09
C ASN A 76 -6.52 0.09 10.72
N ALA A 77 -5.45 0.88 10.66
CA ALA A 77 -4.99 1.56 9.46
C ALA A 77 -3.88 0.80 8.70
N LYS A 78 -3.39 -0.33 9.22
CA LYS A 78 -2.25 -1.07 8.64
C LYS A 78 -2.40 -1.49 7.20
N ALA A 79 -3.58 -1.99 6.83
CA ALA A 79 -3.85 -2.33 5.45
C ALA A 79 -3.90 -1.08 4.56
N ALA A 80 -4.54 -0.01 5.03
CA ALA A 80 -4.69 1.25 4.30
C ALA A 80 -3.35 1.96 4.10
N MET A 81 -2.52 2.04 5.13
CA MET A 81 -1.17 2.60 5.05
C MET A 81 -0.30 1.82 4.08
N ARG A 82 -0.38 0.49 4.09
CA ARG A 82 0.33 -0.33 3.10
C ARG A 82 -0.14 -0.01 1.68
N GLN A 83 -1.44 0.18 1.46
CA GLN A 83 -2.00 0.48 0.13
C GLN A 83 -1.54 1.85 -0.38
N VAL A 84 -1.60 2.89 0.46
CA VAL A 84 -1.11 4.24 0.15
C VAL A 84 0.38 4.22 -0.16
N ARG A 85 1.16 3.48 0.63
CA ARG A 85 2.61 3.35 0.43
C ARG A 85 2.97 2.64 -0.87
N LEU A 86 2.25 1.59 -1.26
CA LEU A 86 2.46 0.91 -2.55
C LEU A 86 2.32 1.86 -3.75
N LEU A 87 1.33 2.75 -3.71
CA LEU A 87 1.14 3.77 -4.75
C LEU A 87 2.28 4.80 -4.74
N GLY A 88 2.67 5.26 -3.54
CA GLY A 88 3.80 6.21 -3.38
C GLY A 88 5.14 5.65 -3.85
N ASP A 89 5.48 4.43 -3.44
CA ASP A 89 6.73 3.77 -3.80
C ASP A 89 6.84 3.57 -5.32
N TYR A 90 5.74 3.15 -5.97
CA TYR A 90 5.72 2.99 -7.41
C TYR A 90 5.79 4.33 -8.15
N GLN A 91 5.16 5.38 -7.64
CA GLN A 91 5.28 6.72 -8.21
C GLN A 91 6.69 7.31 -8.10
N LEU A 92 7.37 7.09 -6.96
CA LEU A 92 8.70 7.63 -6.70
C LEU A 92 9.80 6.84 -7.41
N HIS A 93 9.70 5.51 -7.42
CA HIS A 93 10.79 4.63 -7.85
C HIS A 93 10.46 3.78 -9.07
N GLY A 94 9.20 3.73 -9.51
CA GLY A 94 8.74 2.81 -10.56
C GLY A 94 8.77 1.33 -10.14
N ILE A 95 9.00 1.05 -8.86
CA ILE A 95 9.07 -0.29 -8.29
C ILE A 95 8.22 -0.39 -7.02
N VAL A 96 7.56 -1.53 -6.86
CA VAL A 96 6.87 -1.86 -5.62
C VAL A 96 7.89 -2.33 -4.58
N MET A 97 8.20 -1.50 -3.58
CA MET A 97 9.07 -1.93 -2.49
C MET A 97 8.31 -2.86 -1.54
N LEU A 98 8.76 -4.11 -1.48
CA LEU A 98 8.30 -5.06 -0.49
C LEU A 98 8.96 -4.72 0.84
N LEU A 99 8.22 -4.07 1.76
CA LEU A 99 8.57 -4.12 3.17
C LEU A 99 8.39 -5.55 3.66
N SER A 100 9.41 -6.36 3.45
CA SER A 100 9.58 -7.61 4.15
C SER A 100 9.80 -7.27 5.62
N MET A 101 8.70 -7.15 6.38
CA MET A 101 8.76 -7.39 7.82
C MET A 101 8.95 -8.88 8.04
N LYS A 102 10.09 -9.41 7.60
CA LYS A 102 10.63 -10.63 8.15
C LYS A 102 11.08 -10.23 9.55
N ASN A 103 10.27 -10.48 10.57
CA ASN A 103 10.83 -10.64 11.90
C ASN A 103 11.86 -11.77 11.77
N PRO A 104 13.17 -11.54 11.91
CA PRO A 104 14.15 -12.62 11.84
C PRO A 104 14.12 -13.53 13.09
N GLN A 105 13.10 -13.41 13.95
CA GLN A 105 13.02 -14.17 15.20
C GLN A 105 11.69 -14.92 15.34
N LYS A 106 11.58 -16.07 14.67
CA LYS A 106 10.96 -17.31 15.20
C LYS A 106 11.40 -18.50 14.31
N THR A 107 12.68 -18.83 14.36
CA THR A 107 13.20 -20.14 13.98
C THR A 107 14.20 -20.55 15.05
N GLN A 108 13.67 -20.99 16.19
CA GLN A 108 14.32 -21.93 17.12
C GLN A 108 13.32 -22.34 18.21
N SER A 109 12.69 -23.49 18.00
CA SER A 109 12.24 -24.45 19.00
C SER A 109 11.75 -25.64 18.15
N GLY A 110 12.58 -26.63 17.88
CA GLY A 110 13.08 -27.54 18.90
C GLY A 110 11.97 -28.57 19.16
N ASN A 111 11.96 -29.65 18.38
CA ASN A 111 11.36 -30.91 18.79
C ASN A 111 11.98 -32.07 17.98
N TYR A 112 13.18 -32.46 18.38
CA TYR A 112 13.53 -33.87 18.34
C TYR A 112 12.81 -34.50 19.53
N ALA A 113 11.66 -35.13 19.25
CA ALA A 113 11.14 -36.14 20.14
C ALA A 113 11.82 -37.46 19.77
N ILE A 114 12.40 -38.08 20.80
CA ILE A 114 13.06 -39.38 20.82
C ILE A 114 12.05 -40.47 20.45
#